data_AF-A0A7S3U3L1-F1
#
_entry.id   AF-A0A7S3U3L1-F1
#
_cell.length_a   1.000
_cell.length_b   1.000
_cell.length_c   1.000
_cell.angle_alpha   90.00
_cell.angle_beta   90.00
_cell.angle_gamma   90.00
#
_symmetry.space_group_name_H-M   'P 1'
#
loop_
_entity.id
_entity.type
_entity.pdbx_description
1 polymer ?
#
loop_
_entity_poly.entity_id
_entity_poly.type
_entity_poly.pdbx_seq_one_letter_code
_entity_poly.pdbx_strand_id
1 'polypeptide(L)'
;GVSRQPGGGLTLQVRETARKMADEARRSEREQRMAYWGYKFEALATTPRENGRANGETRKRTTDEPSEDRFRVPSPCDPDSYRHLYPPNQFELLQSLHGEEAERQRAINPTGTTSHAPAAEVVDANEEFCAIMRLKLAGLVLIMAAECDCQENARGGERQYVELKTSKLLREQRDRASFEKHKLLKFWLQSFLAGVPKIVVGFRDDAGVVHQLQAIETLAIPRMVRAQGHWDPSVCLNFGREVLTWLLQQVATRGEDERLVLRYEPSQELLLLMTEG
;
A
#
# COMPACT_ATOMS: atom_id res chain seq x y z
N GLY A 1 -14.84 8.60 5.93
CA GLY A 1 -15.61 8.61 7.18
C GLY A 1 -14.78 9.24 8.26
N VAL A 2 -15.43 10.03 9.11
CA VAL A 2 -14.83 10.68 10.28
C VAL A 2 -15.65 10.26 11.49
N SER A 3 -15.01 9.67 12.48
CA SER A 3 -15.68 9.17 13.69
C SER A 3 -14.96 9.69 14.93
N ARG A 4 -15.73 10.26 15.87
CA ARG A 4 -15.21 10.65 17.18
C ARG A 4 -14.82 9.39 17.97
N GLN A 5 -13.75 9.49 18.73
CA GLN A 5 -13.32 8.46 19.66
C GLN A 5 -13.49 8.97 21.11
N PRO A 6 -13.77 8.07 22.07
CA PRO A 6 -13.70 8.41 23.49
C PRO A 6 -12.33 9.03 23.82
N GLY A 7 -12.33 10.14 24.56
CA GLY A 7 -11.10 10.89 24.87
C GLY A 7 -10.70 11.97 23.85
N GLY A 8 -11.57 12.32 22.91
CA GLY A 8 -11.42 13.49 22.03
C GLY A 8 -10.57 13.27 20.77
N GLY A 9 -10.16 12.02 20.51
CA GLY A 9 -9.51 11.65 19.25
C GLY A 9 -10.49 11.53 18.08
N LEU A 10 -9.96 11.49 16.86
CA LEU A 10 -10.72 11.21 15.65
C LEU A 10 -10.14 10.00 14.93
N THR A 11 -11.03 9.14 14.42
CA THR A 11 -10.68 8.07 13.47
C THR A 11 -11.08 8.53 12.07
N LEU A 12 -10.15 8.40 11.14
CA LEU A 12 -10.36 8.67 9.72
C LEU A 12 -10.31 7.35 8.96
N GLN A 13 -11.38 7.04 8.23
CA GLN A 13 -11.45 5.87 7.37
C GLN A 13 -11.68 6.33 5.93
N VAL A 14 -10.74 6.02 5.04
CA VAL A 14 -10.88 6.31 3.61
C VAL A 14 -12.06 5.50 3.06
N ARG A 15 -12.85 6.13 2.20
CA ARG A 15 -13.94 5.47 1.48
C ARG A 15 -13.69 5.59 -0.01
N GLU A 16 -13.95 4.51 -0.72
CA GLU A 16 -13.91 4.53 -2.17
C GLU A 16 -15.02 5.41 -2.72
N THR A 17 -14.67 6.28 -3.67
CA THR A 17 -15.65 7.13 -4.34
C THR A 17 -16.28 6.36 -5.49
N ALA A 18 -17.55 6.63 -5.82
CA ALA A 18 -18.20 6.04 -6.99
C ALA A 18 -17.40 6.26 -8.28
N ARG A 19 -16.75 7.43 -8.39
CA ARG A 19 -15.82 7.73 -9.49
C ARG A 19 -14.62 6.77 -9.50
N LYS A 20 -13.93 6.60 -8.37
CA LYS A 20 -12.78 5.69 -8.28
C LYS A 20 -13.20 4.24 -8.59
N MET A 21 -14.31 3.76 -8.04
CA MET A 21 -14.83 2.42 -8.35
C MET A 21 -15.13 2.24 -9.85
N ALA A 22 -15.74 3.24 -10.50
CA ALA A 22 -16.01 3.20 -11.93
C ALA A 22 -14.74 3.26 -12.80
N ASP A 23 -13.73 4.01 -12.37
CA ASP A 23 -12.43 4.08 -13.04
C ASP A 23 -11.67 2.76 -12.87
N GLU A 24 -11.77 2.11 -11.71
CA GLU A 24 -11.18 0.79 -11.45
C GLU A 24 -11.83 -0.31 -12.27
N ALA A 25 -13.17 -0.31 -12.39
CA ALA A 25 -13.91 -1.24 -13.22
C ALA A 25 -13.60 -1.11 -14.73
N ARG A 26 -13.08 0.05 -15.15
CA ARG A 26 -12.72 0.34 -16.55
C ARG A 26 -11.22 0.24 -16.83
N ARG A 27 -10.43 -0.27 -15.89
CA ARG A 27 -8.97 -0.43 -16.06
C ARG A 27 -8.68 -1.25 -17.31
N SER A 28 -7.90 -0.66 -18.21
CA SER A 28 -7.38 -1.34 -19.39
C SER A 28 -6.45 -2.48 -18.99
N GLU A 29 -6.30 -3.46 -19.88
CA GLU A 29 -5.35 -4.57 -19.68
C GLU A 29 -3.92 -4.07 -19.42
N ARG A 30 -3.52 -2.96 -20.06
CA ARG A 30 -2.21 -2.33 -19.82
C ARG A 30 -2.08 -1.80 -18.40
N GLU A 31 -3.12 -1.18 -17.84
CA GLU A 31 -3.12 -0.70 -16.45
C GLU A 31 -3.09 -1.84 -15.45
N GLN A 32 -3.80 -2.93 -15.73
CA GLN A 32 -3.76 -4.15 -14.92
C GLN A 32 -2.34 -4.75 -14.92
N ARG A 33 -1.68 -4.86 -16.08
CA ARG A 33 -0.27 -5.28 -16.15
C ARG A 33 0.67 -4.35 -15.38
N MET A 34 0.45 -3.03 -15.45
CA MET A 34 1.26 -2.07 -14.71
C MET A 34 1.13 -2.23 -13.19
N ALA A 35 -0.06 -2.58 -12.68
CA ALA A 35 -0.27 -2.90 -11.28
C ALA A 35 0.45 -4.22 -10.91
N TYR A 36 0.26 -5.27 -11.71
CA TYR A 36 0.93 -6.56 -11.52
C TYR A 36 2.46 -6.43 -11.47
N TRP A 37 3.07 -5.60 -12.32
CA TRP A 37 4.52 -5.40 -12.31
C TRP A 37 5.05 -4.78 -11.01
N GLY A 38 4.21 -4.07 -10.24
CA GLY A 38 4.58 -3.60 -8.90
C GLY A 38 4.80 -4.78 -7.96
N TYR A 39 3.76 -5.59 -7.77
CA TYR A 39 3.82 -6.79 -6.93
C TYR A 39 4.87 -7.80 -7.42
N LYS A 40 5.03 -7.98 -8.73
CA LYS A 40 6.07 -8.87 -9.26
C LYS A 40 7.47 -8.34 -8.96
N PHE A 41 7.67 -7.02 -8.97
CA PHE A 41 8.94 -6.43 -8.58
C PHE A 41 9.24 -6.68 -7.10
N GLU A 42 8.26 -6.54 -6.22
CA GLU A 42 8.41 -6.87 -4.79
C GLU A 42 8.78 -8.35 -4.58
N ALA A 43 8.05 -9.27 -5.22
CA ALA A 43 8.34 -10.70 -5.15
C ALA A 43 9.76 -11.05 -5.64
N LEU A 44 10.26 -10.37 -6.69
CA LEU A 44 11.60 -10.60 -7.22
C LEU A 44 12.71 -9.90 -6.41
N ALA A 45 12.39 -8.81 -5.73
CA ALA A 45 13.34 -8.01 -4.96
C ALA A 45 13.44 -8.42 -3.49
N THR A 46 12.60 -9.35 -3.04
CA THR A 46 12.54 -9.83 -1.67
C THR A 46 12.83 -11.32 -1.61
N THR A 47 13.21 -11.79 -0.42
CA THR A 47 13.37 -13.22 -0.14
C THR A 47 12.66 -13.51 1.19
N PRO A 48 11.82 -14.57 1.28
CA PRO A 48 11.37 -15.04 2.56
C PRO A 48 12.60 -15.51 3.35
N ARG A 49 12.95 -14.85 4.46
CA ARG A 49 14.14 -15.26 5.23
C ARG A 49 13.92 -16.64 5.86
N GLU A 50 14.81 -17.57 5.55
CA GLU A 50 15.20 -18.64 6.48
C GLU A 50 15.88 -17.98 7.71
N ASN A 51 15.40 -18.27 8.92
CA ASN A 51 15.94 -17.88 10.24
C ASN A 51 15.61 -16.49 10.83
N GLY A 52 14.68 -15.72 10.27
CA GLY A 52 14.16 -14.52 10.93
C GLY A 52 12.81 -14.78 11.59
N ARG A 53 12.78 -15.20 12.87
CA ARG A 53 11.53 -15.13 13.64
C ARG A 53 11.03 -13.70 13.58
N ALA A 54 9.87 -13.47 12.96
CA ALA A 54 9.13 -12.25 13.18
C ALA A 54 8.96 -12.13 14.70
N ASN A 55 9.48 -11.06 15.31
CA ASN A 55 9.26 -10.76 16.73
C ASN A 55 7.81 -10.27 16.96
N GLY A 56 6.85 -11.02 16.45
CA GLY A 56 5.44 -10.96 16.77
C GLY A 56 5.01 -12.40 16.92
N GLU A 57 4.55 -12.76 18.12
CA GLU A 57 4.04 -14.10 18.41
C GLU A 57 3.11 -14.55 17.30
N THR A 58 3.54 -15.53 16.51
CA THR A 58 2.67 -16.23 15.58
C THR A 58 1.70 -17.05 16.42
N ARG A 59 0.64 -16.41 16.89
CA ARG A 59 -0.48 -17.12 17.51
C ARG A 59 -1.13 -17.93 16.39
N LYS A 60 -0.85 -19.22 16.35
CA LYS A 60 -1.59 -20.19 15.55
C LYS A 60 -3.08 -19.96 15.81
N ARG A 61 -3.81 -19.54 14.78
CA ARG A 61 -5.28 -19.50 14.83
C ARG A 61 -5.78 -20.94 14.84
N THR A 62 -6.31 -21.35 15.98
CA THR A 62 -7.14 -22.54 16.14
C THR A 62 -8.59 -22.16 15.84
N THR A 63 -9.13 -22.76 14.77
CA THR A 63 -10.54 -23.15 14.51
C THR A 63 -11.70 -22.19 14.87
N ASP A 64 -12.49 -21.94 13.83
CA ASP A 64 -13.97 -21.90 13.79
C ASP A 64 -14.73 -20.91 14.68
N GLU A 65 -14.86 -19.66 14.23
CA GLU A 65 -16.07 -18.85 14.43
C GLU A 65 -16.33 -17.93 13.20
N PRO A 66 -17.60 -17.71 12.79
CA PRO A 66 -17.92 -16.90 11.63
C PRO A 66 -17.95 -15.41 12.02
N SER A 67 -17.03 -14.60 11.48
CA SER A 67 -17.09 -13.15 11.63
C SER A 67 -17.93 -12.53 10.51
N GLU A 68 -19.21 -12.28 10.79
CA GLU A 68 -19.95 -11.23 10.10
C GLU A 68 -19.39 -9.87 10.52
N ASP A 69 -18.62 -9.21 9.65
CA ASP A 69 -18.84 -7.79 9.30
C ASP A 69 -17.83 -7.28 8.25
N ARG A 70 -18.35 -7.20 7.02
CA ARG A 70 -18.24 -6.12 6.02
C ARG A 70 -17.12 -5.09 6.25
N PHE A 71 -16.04 -5.22 5.49
CA PHE A 71 -15.57 -4.26 4.47
C PHE A 71 -14.41 -4.94 3.72
N ARG A 72 -14.73 -5.64 2.63
CA ARG A 72 -13.75 -6.34 1.79
C ARG A 72 -13.37 -5.45 0.62
N VAL A 73 -12.08 -5.16 0.45
CA VAL A 73 -11.55 -4.59 -0.79
C VAL A 73 -11.48 -5.76 -1.79
N PRO A 74 -12.10 -5.68 -2.98
CA PRO A 74 -12.03 -6.76 -3.96
C PRO A 74 -10.60 -6.92 -4.46
N SER A 75 -9.98 -8.04 -4.12
CA SER A 75 -8.69 -8.47 -4.65
C SER A 75 -8.88 -9.18 -5.99
N PRO A 76 -8.03 -8.95 -6.99
CA PRO A 76 -8.02 -9.71 -8.25
C PRO A 76 -7.73 -11.22 -8.09
N CYS A 77 -7.56 -11.70 -6.86
CA CYS A 77 -7.33 -13.11 -6.55
C CYS A 77 -8.32 -13.66 -5.52
N ASP A 78 -9.45 -12.99 -5.27
CA ASP A 78 -10.58 -13.66 -4.65
C ASP A 78 -11.23 -14.58 -5.70
N PRO A 79 -11.14 -15.92 -5.56
CA PRO A 79 -11.63 -16.83 -6.60
C PRO A 79 -13.14 -16.61 -6.84
N ASP A 80 -13.88 -16.27 -5.79
CA ASP A 80 -15.31 -15.97 -5.89
C ASP A 80 -15.62 -14.66 -6.61
N SER A 81 -14.67 -13.71 -6.64
CA SER A 81 -14.82 -12.45 -7.39
C SER A 81 -14.85 -12.68 -8.92
N TYR A 82 -14.37 -13.83 -9.41
CA TYR A 82 -14.42 -14.21 -10.83
C TYR A 82 -15.22 -15.48 -11.09
N ARG A 83 -15.92 -16.05 -10.10
CA ARG A 83 -16.74 -17.26 -10.26
C ARG A 83 -17.70 -17.19 -11.45
N HIS A 84 -18.25 -16.00 -11.71
CA HIS A 84 -19.15 -15.73 -12.82
C HIS A 84 -18.49 -15.76 -14.21
N LEU A 85 -17.16 -15.74 -14.29
CA LEU A 85 -16.39 -15.84 -15.53
C LEU A 85 -16.07 -17.29 -15.93
N TYR A 86 -16.34 -18.27 -15.05
CA TYR A 86 -16.07 -19.69 -15.32
C TYR A 86 -17.38 -20.50 -15.30
N PRO A 87 -17.55 -21.46 -16.23
CA PRO A 87 -18.56 -22.50 -16.10
C PRO A 87 -18.43 -23.24 -14.76
N PRO A 88 -19.53 -23.65 -14.09
CA PRO A 88 -19.49 -24.17 -12.71
C PRO A 88 -18.51 -25.33 -12.51
N ASN A 89 -18.40 -26.22 -13.49
CA ASN A 89 -17.52 -27.38 -13.49
C ASN A 89 -16.04 -27.07 -13.69
N GLN A 90 -15.69 -25.90 -14.23
CA GLN A 90 -14.30 -25.49 -14.43
C GLN A 90 -13.73 -24.79 -13.20
N PHE A 91 -14.58 -24.10 -12.44
CA PHE A 91 -14.17 -23.42 -11.22
C PHE A 91 -13.81 -24.41 -10.10
N GLU A 92 -14.63 -25.45 -9.92
CA GLU A 92 -14.38 -26.52 -8.95
C GLU A 92 -13.09 -27.29 -9.29
N LEU A 93 -12.82 -27.51 -10.58
CA LEU A 93 -11.58 -28.12 -11.05
C LEU A 93 -10.35 -27.24 -10.79
N LEU A 94 -10.48 -25.92 -10.95
CA LEU A 94 -9.40 -24.98 -10.64
C LEU A 94 -9.06 -24.99 -9.15
N GLN A 95 -10.09 -25.00 -8.29
CA GLN A 95 -9.93 -25.10 -6.85
C GLN A 95 -9.29 -26.43 -6.43
N SER A 96 -9.68 -27.54 -7.03
CA SER A 96 -9.07 -28.85 -6.72
C SER A 96 -7.60 -28.91 -7.14
N LEU A 97 -7.25 -28.36 -8.32
CA LEU A 97 -5.87 -28.29 -8.79
C LEU A 97 -5.01 -27.41 -7.86
N HIS A 98 -5.51 -26.27 -7.42
CA HIS A 98 -4.81 -25.41 -6.45
C HIS A 98 -4.59 -26.10 -5.09
N GLY A 99 -5.57 -26.87 -4.62
CA GLY A 99 -5.45 -27.67 -3.39
C GLY A 99 -4.40 -28.78 -3.53
N GLU A 100 -4.43 -29.53 -4.63
CA GLU A 100 -3.48 -30.61 -4.91
C GLU A 100 -2.05 -30.11 -5.11
N GLU A 101 -1.85 -28.96 -5.74
CA GLU A 101 -0.53 -28.32 -5.92
C GLU A 101 0.05 -27.88 -4.55
N ALA A 102 -0.79 -27.28 -3.69
CA ALA A 102 -0.39 -26.86 -2.35
C ALA A 102 -0.04 -28.04 -1.45
N GLU A 103 -0.74 -29.17 -1.59
CA GLU A 103 -0.44 -30.41 -0.88
C GLU A 103 0.82 -31.10 -1.42
N ARG A 104 1.05 -31.11 -2.74
CA ARG A 104 2.28 -31.61 -3.36
C ARG A 104 3.51 -30.82 -2.91
N GLN A 105 3.40 -29.49 -2.84
CA GLN A 105 4.50 -28.64 -2.38
C GLN A 105 4.86 -28.91 -0.91
N ARG A 106 3.87 -29.23 -0.06
CA ARG A 106 4.08 -29.64 1.35
C ARG A 106 4.68 -31.04 1.49
N ALA A 107 4.34 -31.95 0.58
CA ALA A 107 4.86 -33.32 0.58
C ALA A 107 6.32 -33.41 0.09
N ILE A 108 6.75 -32.50 -0.80
CA ILE A 108 8.07 -32.55 -1.44
C ILE A 108 9.18 -31.95 -0.55
N ASN A 109 8.87 -31.04 0.38
CA ASN A 109 9.87 -30.45 1.29
C ASN A 109 9.35 -30.34 2.74
N PRO A 110 9.47 -31.41 3.55
CA PRO A 110 9.13 -31.36 4.98
C PRO A 110 10.18 -30.62 5.84
N THR A 111 11.42 -30.44 5.34
CA THR A 111 12.49 -29.70 6.01
C THR A 111 13.24 -28.85 4.99
N GLY A 112 13.19 -27.52 5.16
CA GLY A 112 13.75 -26.55 4.21
C GLY A 112 15.22 -26.78 3.89
N THR A 113 15.52 -26.92 2.60
CA THR A 113 16.70 -26.42 1.89
C THR A 113 16.66 -26.95 0.46
N THR A 114 16.66 -26.07 -0.54
CA THR A 114 17.67 -26.05 -1.63
C THR A 114 17.26 -25.12 -2.77
N SER A 115 18.27 -24.41 -3.25
CA SER A 115 18.34 -23.64 -4.48
C SER A 115 17.87 -24.41 -5.71
N HIS A 116 16.73 -24.02 -6.27
CA HIS A 116 16.41 -24.24 -7.68
C HIS A 116 15.82 -22.93 -8.21
N ALA A 117 16.13 -22.60 -9.47
CA ALA A 117 15.55 -21.44 -10.16
C ALA A 117 14.03 -21.43 -9.92
N PRO A 118 13.44 -20.33 -9.42
CA PRO A 118 12.09 -20.39 -8.92
C PRO A 118 11.16 -20.71 -10.08
N ALA A 119 10.50 -21.86 -10.02
CA ALA A 119 9.23 -22.05 -10.71
C ALA A 119 8.40 -20.80 -10.45
N ALA A 120 7.94 -20.12 -11.50
CA ALA A 120 7.45 -18.76 -11.45
C ALA A 120 6.50 -18.55 -10.28
N GLU A 121 7.04 -18.03 -9.18
CA GLU A 121 6.29 -17.90 -7.93
C GLU A 121 5.10 -16.98 -8.20
N VAL A 122 3.91 -17.51 -7.89
CA VAL A 122 2.64 -16.82 -8.09
C VAL A 122 2.64 -15.58 -7.20
N VAL A 123 2.25 -14.45 -7.77
CA VAL A 123 2.16 -13.20 -7.04
C VAL A 123 0.80 -13.16 -6.36
N ASP A 124 0.78 -13.17 -5.03
CA ASP A 124 -0.44 -12.97 -4.23
C ASP A 124 -0.46 -11.55 -3.66
N ALA A 125 -1.40 -10.74 -4.14
CA ALA A 125 -1.59 -9.35 -3.69
C ALA A 125 -2.41 -9.25 -2.39
N ASN A 126 -2.84 -10.37 -1.79
CA ASN A 126 -3.51 -10.39 -0.48
C ASN A 126 -2.53 -10.47 0.70
N GLU A 127 -1.29 -10.87 0.45
CA GLU A 127 -0.26 -10.92 1.49
C GLU A 127 0.24 -9.51 1.77
N GLU A 128 -0.12 -8.98 2.95
CA GLU A 128 0.30 -7.65 3.38
C GLU A 128 0.98 -7.74 4.75
N PHE A 129 2.06 -6.99 4.93
CA PHE A 129 2.64 -6.73 6.24
C PHE A 129 2.39 -5.27 6.61
N CYS A 130 1.61 -5.04 7.67
CA CYS A 130 1.36 -3.71 8.19
C CYS A 130 2.07 -3.47 9.53
N ALA A 131 2.70 -2.30 9.66
CA ALA A 131 3.23 -1.80 10.91
C ALA A 131 2.34 -0.68 11.47
N ILE A 132 2.18 -0.65 12.80
CA ILE A 132 1.49 0.46 13.48
C ILE A 132 2.51 1.56 13.76
N MET A 133 2.34 2.69 13.09
CA MET A 133 3.23 3.83 13.16
C MET A 133 2.62 4.94 14.00
N ARG A 134 3.44 5.57 14.83
CA ARG A 134 3.10 6.78 15.58
C ARG A 134 3.93 7.95 15.10
N LEU A 135 3.28 8.95 14.53
CA LEU A 135 3.90 10.18 14.04
C LEU A 135 3.42 11.38 14.86
N LYS A 136 4.34 12.31 15.14
CA LYS A 136 3.98 13.64 15.64
C LYS A 136 4.10 14.67 14.52
N LEU A 137 3.00 15.32 14.17
CA LEU A 137 2.96 16.39 13.18
C LEU A 137 2.53 17.69 13.86
N ALA A 138 3.50 18.56 14.17
CA ALA A 138 3.26 19.90 14.70
C ALA A 138 2.24 19.97 15.87
N GLY A 139 2.37 19.08 16.85
CA GLY A 139 1.49 19.01 18.02
C GLY A 139 0.34 18.01 17.90
N LEU A 140 0.01 17.57 16.67
CA LEU A 140 -0.92 16.47 16.44
C LEU A 140 -0.20 15.13 16.56
N VAL A 141 -0.88 14.14 17.14
CA VAL A 141 -0.42 12.75 17.18
C VAL A 141 -1.26 11.95 16.20
N LEU A 142 -0.59 11.34 15.22
CA LEU A 142 -1.20 10.43 14.25
C LEU A 142 -0.78 9.01 14.61
N ILE A 143 -1.75 8.10 14.64
CA ILE A 143 -1.53 6.67 14.73
C ILE A 143 -2.12 6.05 13.47
N MET A 144 -1.30 5.35 12.70
CA MET A 144 -1.67 4.82 11.39
C MET A 144 -1.17 3.40 11.24
N ALA A 145 -1.95 2.54 10.58
CA ALA A 145 -1.42 1.32 10.00
C ALA A 145 -0.77 1.68 8.65
N ALA A 146 0.47 1.26 8.44
CA ALA A 146 1.21 1.44 7.21
C ALA A 146 1.69 0.09 6.70
N GLU A 147 1.27 -0.27 5.48
CA GLU A 147 1.85 -1.37 4.72
C GLU A 147 3.36 -1.10 4.55
N CYS A 148 4.18 -2.15 4.71
CA CYS A 148 5.63 -2.09 4.52
C CYS A 148 6.06 -3.28 3.67
N ASP A 149 6.74 -3.00 2.55
CA ASP A 149 7.06 -4.01 1.53
C ASP A 149 8.12 -5.01 2.01
N CYS A 150 9.22 -4.52 2.59
CA CYS A 150 10.23 -5.40 3.16
C CYS A 150 11.09 -4.73 4.23
N GLN A 151 12.01 -5.52 4.80
CA GLN A 151 13.01 -5.06 5.76
C GLN A 151 14.41 -5.45 5.26
N GLU A 152 15.36 -4.53 5.38
CA GLU A 152 16.77 -4.84 5.13
C GLU A 152 17.38 -5.67 6.27
N ASN A 153 18.26 -6.59 5.91
CA ASN A 153 19.05 -7.38 6.85
C ASN A 153 20.22 -6.56 7.39
N ALA A 154 19.92 -5.51 8.17
CA ALA A 154 20.93 -4.66 8.76
C ALA A 154 21.74 -5.42 9.84
N ARG A 155 23.07 -5.32 9.76
CA ARG A 155 23.99 -5.82 10.79
C ARG A 155 23.90 -4.89 12.00
N GLY A 156 22.97 -5.16 12.91
CA GLY A 156 22.76 -4.33 14.10
C GLY A 156 21.43 -4.53 14.82
N GLY A 157 20.51 -5.32 14.26
CA GLY A 157 19.22 -5.63 14.90
C GLY A 157 18.17 -4.53 14.79
N GLU A 158 18.52 -3.33 14.30
CA GLU A 158 17.55 -2.29 13.99
C GLU A 158 16.69 -2.68 12.78
N ARG A 159 15.38 -2.53 12.92
CA ARG A 159 14.43 -2.75 11.84
C ARG A 159 14.51 -1.57 10.86
N GLN A 160 15.01 -1.83 9.67
CA GLN A 160 15.06 -0.84 8.59
C GLN A 160 14.10 -1.28 7.49
N TYR A 161 12.88 -0.74 7.54
CA TYR A 161 11.91 -0.94 6.47
C TYR A 161 12.40 -0.30 5.17
N VAL A 162 12.02 -0.91 4.06
CA VAL A 162 12.33 -0.45 2.71
C VAL A 162 11.06 -0.47 1.89
N GLU A 163 10.77 0.66 1.24
CA GLU A 163 9.68 0.76 0.27
C GLU A 163 10.21 0.38 -1.12
N LEU A 164 9.47 -0.43 -1.85
CA LEU A 164 9.74 -0.85 -3.21
C LEU A 164 8.76 -0.17 -4.16
N LYS A 165 9.28 0.43 -5.22
CA LYS A 165 8.46 1.11 -6.24
C LYS A 165 8.97 0.76 -7.62
N THR A 166 8.07 0.79 -8.60
CA THR A 166 8.46 0.74 -10.01
C THR A 166 8.09 2.02 -10.74
N SER A 167 8.91 2.45 -11.70
CA SER A 167 8.59 3.57 -12.59
C SER A 167 9.07 3.28 -14.02
N LYS A 168 8.56 4.03 -15.00
CA LYS A 168 9.09 4.01 -16.36
C LYS A 168 10.52 4.56 -16.38
N LEU A 169 11.38 3.98 -17.22
CA LEU A 169 12.72 4.50 -17.49
C LEU A 169 12.70 5.99 -17.82
N LEU A 170 13.64 6.72 -17.22
CA LEU A 170 13.81 8.15 -17.42
C LEU A 170 14.84 8.35 -18.53
N ARG A 171 14.38 8.56 -19.77
CA ARG A 171 15.26 8.71 -20.94
C ARG A 171 15.57 10.17 -21.21
N GLU A 172 14.55 11.01 -21.04
CA GLU A 172 14.64 12.43 -21.36
C GLU A 172 14.50 13.30 -20.11
N GLN A 173 14.95 14.55 -20.22
CA GLN A 173 14.79 15.55 -19.15
C GLN A 173 13.30 15.74 -18.77
N ARG A 174 12.38 15.60 -19.73
CA ARG A 174 10.94 15.67 -19.50
C ARG A 174 10.43 14.51 -18.65
N ASP A 175 10.92 13.30 -18.86
CA ASP A 175 10.57 12.13 -18.06
C ASP A 175 10.98 12.36 -16.60
N ARG A 176 12.22 12.85 -16.43
CA ARG A 176 12.78 13.16 -15.13
C ARG A 176 11.99 14.24 -14.40
N ALA A 177 11.68 15.35 -15.06
CA ALA A 177 10.84 16.40 -14.48
C ALA A 177 9.45 15.88 -14.10
N SER A 178 8.84 15.02 -14.93
CA SER A 178 7.54 14.41 -14.64
C SER A 178 7.60 13.46 -13.44
N PHE A 179 8.67 12.66 -13.35
CA PHE A 179 8.94 11.77 -12.22
C PHE A 179 9.11 12.56 -10.92
N GLU A 180 9.99 13.57 -10.92
CA GLU A 180 10.27 14.42 -9.77
C GLU A 180 9.02 15.20 -9.33
N LYS A 181 8.25 15.74 -10.27
CA LYS A 181 7.04 16.54 -10.00
C LYS A 181 5.86 15.72 -9.48
N HIS A 182 5.59 14.54 -10.04
CA HIS A 182 4.33 13.83 -9.80
C HIS A 182 4.45 12.53 -9.01
N LYS A 183 5.55 11.78 -9.18
CA LYS A 183 5.71 10.48 -8.51
C LYS A 183 6.52 10.61 -7.24
N LEU A 184 7.63 11.33 -7.31
CA LEU A 184 8.56 11.43 -6.20
C LEU A 184 7.95 12.16 -4.98
N LEU A 185 7.04 13.11 -5.20
CA LEU A 185 6.20 13.70 -4.14
C LEU A 185 5.40 12.62 -3.39
N LYS A 186 4.73 11.72 -4.12
CA LYS A 186 3.89 10.66 -3.52
C LYS A 186 4.74 9.66 -2.75
N PHE A 187 5.87 9.24 -3.35
CA PHE A 187 6.81 8.32 -2.72
C PHE A 187 7.37 8.92 -1.42
N TRP A 188 7.81 10.18 -1.46
CA TRP A 188 8.28 10.88 -0.28
C TRP A 188 7.20 10.96 0.80
N LEU A 189 6.00 11.44 0.47
CA LEU A 189 4.96 11.65 1.48
C LEU A 189 4.53 10.33 2.13
N GLN A 190 4.36 9.27 1.35
CA GLN A 190 4.01 7.93 1.86
C GLN A 190 5.08 7.41 2.82
N SER A 191 6.33 7.31 2.36
CA SER A 191 7.42 6.77 3.17
C SER A 191 7.78 7.66 4.36
N PHE A 192 7.67 8.98 4.23
CA PHE A 192 7.89 9.92 5.33
C PHE A 192 6.87 9.73 6.44
N LEU A 193 5.58 9.65 6.10
CA LEU A 193 4.51 9.46 7.09
C LEU A 193 4.58 8.08 7.76
N ALA A 194 5.00 7.05 7.02
CA ALA A 194 5.22 5.71 7.53
C ALA A 194 6.56 5.55 8.28
N GLY A 195 7.44 6.55 8.29
CA GLY A 195 8.75 6.45 8.93
C GLY A 195 9.72 5.49 8.22
N VAL A 196 9.49 5.20 6.94
CA VAL A 196 10.33 4.32 6.12
C VAL A 196 11.53 5.12 5.58
N PRO A 197 12.77 4.79 5.97
CA PRO A 197 13.95 5.62 5.67
C PRO A 197 14.46 5.49 4.24
N LYS A 198 14.10 4.41 3.52
CA LYS A 198 14.68 4.07 2.22
C LYS A 198 13.61 3.61 1.24
N ILE A 199 13.73 4.09 0.00
CA ILE A 199 12.90 3.69 -1.14
C ILE A 199 13.82 3.13 -2.22
N VAL A 200 13.50 1.97 -2.77
CA VAL A 200 14.17 1.39 -3.93
C VAL A 200 13.24 1.44 -5.13
N VAL A 201 13.66 2.15 -6.18
CA VAL A 201 12.88 2.32 -7.41
C VAL A 201 13.48 1.47 -8.53
N GLY A 202 12.69 0.53 -9.05
CA GLY A 202 12.95 -0.20 -10.29
C GLY A 202 12.43 0.56 -11.52
N PHE A 203 13.34 1.03 -12.37
CA PHE A 203 13.02 1.69 -13.63
C PHE A 203 12.93 0.68 -14.75
N ARG A 204 11.72 0.54 -15.30
CA ARG A 204 11.37 -0.46 -16.31
C ARG A 204 11.03 0.14 -17.67
N ASP A 205 11.13 -0.67 -18.71
CA ASP A 205 10.60 -0.34 -20.03
C ASP A 205 9.09 -0.60 -20.15
N ASP A 206 8.52 -0.37 -21.34
CA ASP A 206 7.10 -0.59 -21.61
C ASP A 206 6.73 -2.08 -21.73
N ALA A 207 7.71 -3.01 -21.73
CA ALA A 207 7.49 -4.45 -21.67
C ALA A 207 7.50 -4.99 -20.22
N GLY A 208 7.81 -4.14 -19.23
CA GLY A 208 7.83 -4.52 -17.83
C GLY A 208 9.20 -4.94 -17.30
N VAL A 209 10.25 -4.90 -18.13
CA VAL A 209 11.59 -5.32 -17.74
C VAL A 209 12.29 -4.18 -17.00
N VAL A 210 12.75 -4.44 -15.77
CA VAL A 210 13.52 -3.48 -14.97
C VAL A 210 14.96 -3.44 -15.47
N HIS A 211 15.42 -2.28 -15.90
CA HIS A 211 16.79 -2.06 -16.43
C HIS A 211 17.70 -1.33 -15.43
N GLN A 212 17.12 -0.63 -14.46
CA GLN A 212 17.88 0.15 -13.48
C GLN A 212 17.20 0.11 -12.11
N LEU A 213 18.01 0.01 -11.06
CA LEU A 213 17.59 0.20 -9.67
C LEU A 213 18.19 1.48 -9.12
N GLN A 214 17.41 2.20 -8.30
CA GLN A 214 17.91 3.36 -7.56
C GLN A 214 17.41 3.31 -6.12
N ALA A 215 18.33 3.25 -5.17
CA ALA A 215 18.02 3.48 -3.77
C ALA A 215 18.02 5.00 -3.48
N ILE A 216 17.00 5.46 -2.77
CA ILE A 216 16.80 6.86 -2.41
C ILE A 216 16.47 6.92 -0.93
N GLU A 217 17.23 7.71 -0.18
CA GLU A 217 16.88 8.02 1.20
C GLU A 217 15.68 8.96 1.24
N THR A 218 14.64 8.59 1.99
CA THR A 218 13.38 9.34 2.07
C THR A 218 13.62 10.81 2.46
N LEU A 219 14.51 11.05 3.42
CA LEU A 219 14.83 12.40 3.90
C LEU A 219 15.70 13.21 2.93
N ALA A 220 16.36 12.57 1.96
CA ALA A 220 17.13 13.27 0.92
C ALA A 220 16.23 13.82 -0.20
N ILE A 221 15.04 13.25 -0.39
CA ILE A 221 14.14 13.58 -1.52
C ILE A 221 13.83 15.08 -1.61
N PRO A 222 13.43 15.79 -0.54
CA PRO A 222 13.08 17.20 -0.66
C PRO A 222 14.26 18.06 -1.15
N ARG A 223 15.49 17.70 -0.78
CA ARG A 223 16.70 18.38 -1.28
C ARG A 223 16.92 18.12 -2.77
N MET A 224 16.61 16.92 -3.25
CA MET A 224 16.81 16.53 -4.67
C MET A 224 15.92 17.33 -5.62
N VAL A 225 14.71 17.70 -5.20
CA VAL A 225 13.72 18.41 -6.04
C VAL A 225 13.70 19.92 -5.82
N ARG A 226 14.50 20.43 -4.86
CA ARG A 226 14.46 21.83 -4.42
C ARG A 226 14.81 22.80 -5.55
N ALA A 227 15.78 22.45 -6.39
CA ALA A 227 16.26 23.32 -7.45
C ALA A 227 15.21 23.54 -8.56
N GLN A 228 14.35 22.54 -8.78
CA GLN A 228 13.32 22.55 -9.80
C GLN A 228 12.03 23.24 -9.34
N GLY A 229 11.85 23.42 -8.03
CA GLY A 229 10.68 24.09 -7.45
C GLY A 229 9.35 23.39 -7.75
N HIS A 230 9.35 22.07 -7.96
CA HIS A 230 8.17 21.32 -8.36
C HIS A 230 7.09 21.23 -7.28
N TRP A 231 7.52 21.09 -6.02
CA TRP A 231 6.69 21.02 -4.83
C TRP A 231 7.57 21.34 -3.61
N ASP A 232 6.94 21.74 -2.52
CA ASP A 232 7.62 22.12 -1.29
C ASP A 232 7.12 21.21 -0.13
N PRO A 233 8.04 20.53 0.58
CA PRO A 233 7.66 19.62 1.67
C PRO A 233 6.95 20.33 2.82
N SER A 234 7.32 21.58 3.12
CA SER A 234 6.69 22.38 4.17
C SER A 234 5.27 22.77 3.78
N VAL A 235 5.01 23.07 2.50
CA VAL A 235 3.64 23.31 2.02
C VAL A 235 2.77 22.06 2.22
N CYS A 236 3.25 20.88 1.85
CA CYS A 236 2.51 19.62 2.02
C CYS A 236 2.19 19.32 3.50
N LEU A 237 3.20 19.43 4.38
CA LEU A 237 3.03 19.12 5.80
C LEU A 237 2.18 20.17 6.53
N ASN A 238 2.33 21.45 6.18
CA ASN A 238 1.50 22.51 6.73
C ASN A 238 0.05 22.36 6.29
N PHE A 239 -0.21 22.05 5.02
CA PHE A 239 -1.57 21.78 4.54
C PHE A 239 -2.21 20.61 5.32
N GLY A 240 -1.50 19.49 5.46
CA GLY A 240 -1.98 18.35 6.25
C GLY A 240 -2.28 18.72 7.71
N ARG A 241 -1.40 19.51 8.35
CA ARG A 241 -1.62 20.05 9.70
C ARG A 241 -2.90 20.88 9.76
N GLU A 242 -3.03 21.90 8.92
CA GLU A 242 -4.18 22.82 8.93
C GLU A 242 -5.49 22.06 8.73
N VAL A 243 -5.54 21.10 7.81
CA VAL A 243 -6.73 20.29 7.56
C VAL A 243 -7.10 19.45 8.78
N LEU A 244 -6.14 18.79 9.41
CA LEU A 244 -6.40 17.97 10.59
C LEU A 244 -6.82 18.80 11.81
N THR A 245 -6.18 19.96 12.03
CA THR A 245 -6.55 20.90 13.08
C THR A 245 -7.96 21.46 12.86
N TRP A 246 -8.26 21.90 11.64
CA TRP A 246 -9.60 22.35 11.26
C TRP A 246 -10.62 21.24 11.48
N LEU A 247 -10.32 20.00 11.08
CA LEU A 247 -11.24 18.88 11.24
C LEU A 247 -11.53 18.59 12.71
N LEU A 248 -10.52 18.62 13.59
CA LEU A 248 -10.71 18.48 15.04
C LEU A 248 -11.66 19.55 15.59
N GLN A 249 -11.49 20.81 15.18
CA GLN A 249 -12.35 21.92 15.59
C GLN A 249 -13.79 21.77 15.07
N GLN A 250 -13.95 21.42 13.79
CA GLN A 250 -15.28 21.27 13.18
C GLN A 250 -16.03 20.08 13.74
N VAL A 251 -15.35 18.95 13.95
CA VAL A 251 -16.01 17.78 14.54
C VAL A 251 -16.47 18.11 15.94
N ALA A 252 -15.68 18.83 16.75
CA ALA A 252 -16.03 19.20 18.13
C ALA A 252 -17.37 19.95 18.26
N THR A 253 -17.83 20.68 17.25
CA THR A 253 -19.12 21.41 17.26
C THR A 253 -20.32 20.58 16.79
N ARG A 254 -20.12 19.32 16.40
CA ARG A 254 -21.19 18.41 15.89
C ARG A 254 -21.78 17.54 17.01
N GLY A 255 -22.96 16.98 16.82
CA GLY A 255 -23.52 15.96 17.71
C GLY A 255 -22.63 14.71 17.79
N GLU A 256 -22.68 13.99 18.92
CA GLU A 256 -21.84 12.78 19.12
C GLU A 256 -22.25 11.62 18.21
N ASP A 257 -23.55 11.51 17.90
CA ASP A 257 -24.12 10.46 17.04
C ASP A 257 -24.07 10.80 15.55
N GLU A 258 -23.59 11.99 15.18
CA GLU A 258 -23.48 12.38 13.77
C GLU A 258 -22.42 11.54 13.05
N ARG A 259 -22.84 10.89 11.97
CA ARG A 259 -21.92 10.25 11.03
C ARG A 259 -21.36 11.32 10.10
N LEU A 260 -20.05 11.49 10.10
CA LEU A 260 -19.41 12.58 9.35
C LEU A 260 -18.56 12.06 8.18
N VAL A 261 -18.54 12.82 7.09
CA VAL A 261 -17.74 12.55 5.90
C VAL A 261 -16.97 13.80 5.52
N LEU A 262 -15.64 13.69 5.53
CA LEU A 262 -14.75 14.66 4.90
C LEU A 262 -14.63 14.33 3.41
N ARG A 263 -14.89 15.32 2.56
CA ARG A 263 -14.76 15.23 1.10
C ARG A 263 -13.86 16.35 0.58
N TYR A 264 -12.95 16.00 -0.33
CA TYR A 264 -12.15 16.96 -1.08
C TYR A 264 -12.62 17.00 -2.53
N GLU A 265 -12.87 18.20 -3.06
CA GLU A 265 -13.25 18.43 -4.45
C GLU A 265 -12.16 19.22 -5.18
N PRO A 266 -11.26 18.56 -5.93
CA PRO A 266 -10.12 19.21 -6.55
C PRO A 266 -10.51 20.31 -7.56
N SER A 267 -11.62 20.15 -8.28
CA SER A 267 -12.07 21.15 -9.27
C SER A 267 -12.55 22.46 -8.65
N GLN A 268 -12.84 22.45 -7.35
CA GLN A 268 -13.28 23.62 -6.58
C GLN A 268 -12.27 24.02 -5.50
N GLU A 269 -11.16 23.29 -5.38
CA GLU A 269 -10.17 23.44 -4.31
C GLU A 269 -10.81 23.46 -2.91
N LEU A 270 -11.86 22.64 -2.72
CA LEU A 270 -12.76 22.73 -1.58
C LEU A 270 -12.71 21.49 -0.71
N LEU A 271 -12.62 21.69 0.61
CA LEU A 271 -12.81 20.68 1.64
C LEU A 271 -14.18 20.86 2.31
N LEU A 272 -14.96 19.78 2.35
CA LEU A 272 -16.30 19.77 2.90
C LEU A 272 -16.41 18.73 4.01
N LEU A 273 -16.92 19.14 5.17
CA LEU A 273 -17.36 18.22 6.22
C LEU A 273 -18.89 18.14 6.19
N MET A 274 -19.40 16.96 5.86
CA MET A 274 -20.83 16.71 5.67
C MET A 274 -21.33 15.70 6.70
N THR A 275 -22.60 15.79 7.07
CA THR A 275 -23.30 14.73 7.81
C THR A 275 -23.79 13.69 6.80
N GLU A 276 -23.54 12.42 7.08
CA GLU A 276 -24.05 11.28 6.31
C GLU A 276 -25.52 11.07 6.69
N GLY A 277 -26.39 11.11 5.67
CA GLY A 277 -27.82 10.85 5.80
C GLY A 277 -28.16 9.37 5.86
#